data_AF-A0A9D5VWB3-F1
#
_entry.id   AF-A0A9D5VWB3-F1
#
_cell.length_a   1.000
_cell.length_b   1.000
_cell.length_c   1.000
_cell.angle_alpha   90.00
_cell.angle_beta   90.00
_cell.angle_gamma   90.00
#
_symmetry.space_group_name_H-M   'P 1'
#
loop_
_entity.id
_entity.type
_entity.pdbx_description
1 polymer ?
#
loop_
_entity_poly.entity_id
_entity_poly.type
_entity_poly.pdbx_seq_one_letter_code
_entity_poly.pdbx_strand_id
1 'polypeptide(L)'
;MKNIIMFISLFTSLFLNACATDITTRASLVRLVSPEQAHDLESRCNFIANVRGWSYLWFTPKVAYNNALHEILDNAAEVGATHLFVNLGNYRNFIGEAYFCAICQRSDGRMDIDRCQDAKGKSFDAMSQEDCEAKNNVWIPKAKDKISCEAKGGKWISDEDTLRRLYEITDSKKGKK
;
A
#
# COMPACT_ATOMS: atom_id res chain seq x y z
N MET A 1 -43.62 34.85 11.05
CA MET A 1 -43.34 33.52 11.67
C MET A 1 -43.31 32.37 10.66
N LYS A 2 -44.26 32.25 9.70
CA LYS A 2 -44.21 31.21 8.64
C LYS A 2 -42.91 31.18 7.81
N ASN A 3 -42.35 32.34 7.48
CA ASN A 3 -41.13 32.42 6.65
C ASN A 3 -39.85 32.01 7.39
N ILE A 4 -39.82 32.09 8.73
CA ILE A 4 -38.67 31.68 9.54
C ILE A 4 -38.63 30.15 9.67
N ILE A 5 -39.80 29.53 9.83
CA ILE A 5 -39.93 28.06 9.88
C ILE A 5 -39.52 27.44 8.55
N MET A 6 -39.87 28.07 7.42
CA MET A 6 -39.54 27.59 6.08
C MET A 6 -38.03 27.68 5.76
N PHE A 7 -37.33 28.70 6.29
CA PHE A 7 -35.87 28.82 6.14
C PHE A 7 -35.10 27.79 7.00
N ILE A 8 -35.59 27.50 8.21
CA ILE A 8 -34.98 26.49 9.09
C ILE A 8 -35.15 25.08 8.50
N SER A 9 -36.29 24.78 7.86
CA SER A 9 -36.50 23.51 7.15
C SER A 9 -35.62 23.36 5.90
N LEU A 10 -35.29 24.46 5.22
CA LEU A 10 -34.42 24.43 4.03
C LEU A 10 -32.94 24.25 4.42
N PHE A 11 -32.53 24.86 5.54
CA PHE A 11 -31.15 24.73 6.06
C PHE A 11 -30.89 23.34 6.65
N THR A 12 -31.88 22.68 7.26
CA THR A 12 -31.74 21.33 7.83
C THR A 12 -31.66 20.24 6.75
N SER A 13 -32.29 20.43 5.58
CA SER A 13 -32.15 19.49 4.45
C SER A 13 -30.76 19.51 3.79
N LEU A 14 -29.97 20.57 3.96
CA LEU A 14 -28.61 20.68 3.39
C LEU A 14 -27.54 19.91 4.21
N PHE A 15 -27.83 19.55 5.46
CA PHE A 15 -26.88 18.83 6.33
C PHE A 15 -27.04 17.30 6.32
N LEU A 16 -28.05 16.75 5.64
CA LEU A 16 -28.32 15.30 5.63
C LEU A 16 -27.63 14.53 4.50
N ASN A 17 -26.88 15.19 3.61
CA ASN A 17 -26.12 14.54 2.53
C ASN A 17 -24.64 14.31 2.85
N ALA A 18 -24.24 14.25 4.13
CA ALA A 18 -22.93 13.75 4.51
C ALA A 18 -22.93 12.21 4.52
N CYS A 19 -23.28 11.60 3.39
CA CYS A 19 -23.07 10.19 3.18
C CYS A 19 -21.57 9.92 3.09
N ALA A 20 -21.12 8.81 3.68
CA ALA A 20 -19.74 8.35 3.60
C ALA A 20 -19.24 8.49 2.15
N THR A 21 -18.13 9.19 1.98
CA THR A 21 -17.55 9.43 0.65
C THR A 21 -17.26 8.09 -0.01
N ASP A 22 -17.55 7.93 -1.30
CA ASP A 22 -17.12 6.73 -2.03
C ASP A 22 -15.60 6.60 -1.95
N ILE A 23 -15.09 5.36 -1.83
CA ILE A 23 -13.66 5.08 -1.92
C ILE A 23 -13.16 5.62 -3.26
N THR A 24 -12.09 6.41 -3.22
CA THR A 24 -11.50 6.90 -4.46
C THR A 24 -10.97 5.72 -5.27
N THR A 25 -10.94 5.88 -6.59
CA THR A 25 -10.37 4.85 -7.45
C THR A 25 -8.91 4.54 -7.07
N ARG A 26 -8.18 5.52 -6.52
CA ARG A 26 -6.80 5.34 -6.06
C ARG A 26 -6.74 4.51 -4.77
N ALA A 27 -7.56 4.83 -3.78
CA ALA A 27 -7.68 4.05 -2.53
C ALA A 27 -8.11 2.60 -2.77
N SER A 28 -8.90 2.32 -3.82
CA SER A 28 -9.35 0.96 -4.18
C SER A 28 -8.23 -0.02 -4.58
N LEU A 29 -7.01 0.50 -4.71
CA LEU A 29 -5.81 -0.19 -5.15
C LEU A 29 -4.89 -0.53 -3.98
N VAL A 30 -5.20 -0.04 -2.79
CA VAL A 30 -4.45 -0.36 -1.58
C VAL A 30 -5.16 -1.49 -0.85
N ARG A 31 -4.45 -2.58 -0.65
CA ARG A 31 -4.94 -3.72 0.12
C ARG A 31 -4.69 -3.50 1.61
N LEU A 32 -5.76 -3.47 2.40
CA LEU A 32 -5.64 -3.59 3.85
C LEU A 32 -5.18 -5.00 4.20
N VAL A 33 -4.20 -5.09 5.10
CA VAL A 33 -3.70 -6.37 5.60
C VAL A 33 -3.97 -6.54 7.08
N SER A 34 -4.08 -7.80 7.50
CA SER A 34 -4.21 -8.15 8.90
C SER A 34 -2.86 -8.06 9.64
N PRO A 35 -2.85 -8.04 10.98
CA PRO A 35 -1.61 -8.06 11.76
C PRO A 35 -0.71 -9.26 11.43
N GLU A 36 -1.30 -10.44 11.20
CA GLU A 36 -0.54 -11.65 10.84
C GLU A 36 0.16 -11.49 9.49
N GLN A 37 -0.51 -10.83 8.54
CA GLN A 37 0.03 -10.56 7.20
C GLN A 37 1.08 -9.44 7.21
N ALA A 38 1.00 -8.49 8.15
CA ALA A 38 1.94 -7.38 8.23
C ALA A 38 3.38 -7.86 8.43
N HIS A 39 3.59 -8.88 9.27
CA HIS A 39 4.91 -9.48 9.47
C HIS A 39 5.50 -10.07 8.19
N ASP A 40 4.67 -10.70 7.36
CA ASP A 40 5.11 -11.20 6.05
C ASP A 40 5.40 -10.07 5.05
N LEU A 41 4.82 -8.88 5.22
CA LEU A 41 5.10 -7.72 4.37
C LEU A 41 6.47 -7.12 4.70
N GLU A 42 6.82 -7.05 5.98
CA GLU A 42 8.13 -6.52 6.43
C GLU A 42 9.30 -7.26 5.78
N SER A 43 9.16 -8.58 5.59
CA SER A 43 10.21 -9.41 4.98
C SER A 43 10.21 -9.38 3.45
N ARG A 44 9.06 -9.13 2.81
CA ARG A 44 8.88 -9.30 1.34
C ARG A 44 8.72 -8.00 0.56
N CYS A 45 8.29 -6.93 1.22
CA CYS A 45 7.92 -5.67 0.60
C CYS A 45 8.79 -4.53 1.11
N ASN A 46 8.79 -3.42 0.38
CA ASN A 46 9.48 -2.21 0.79
C ASN A 46 8.53 -1.35 1.62
N PHE A 47 8.93 -1.02 2.85
CA PHE A 47 8.30 0.06 3.60
C PHE A 47 8.52 1.39 2.88
N ILE A 48 7.44 2.15 2.68
CA ILE A 48 7.51 3.46 2.01
C ILE A 48 7.35 4.59 3.01
N ALA A 49 6.29 4.55 3.82
CA ALA A 49 5.95 5.65 4.71
C ALA A 49 4.96 5.22 5.81
N ASN A 50 4.97 5.99 6.89
CA ASN A 50 3.86 6.04 7.83
C ASN A 50 2.78 6.98 7.29
N VAL A 51 1.54 6.53 7.26
CA VAL A 51 0.38 7.30 6.79
C VAL A 51 -0.66 7.44 7.89
N ARG A 52 -1.52 8.45 7.75
CA ARG A 52 -2.59 8.73 8.72
C ARG A 52 -3.90 9.01 7.98
N GLY A 53 -5.02 8.84 8.66
CA GLY A 53 -6.32 9.31 8.18
C GLY A 53 -7.17 9.77 9.36
N TRP A 54 -7.98 10.80 9.15
CA TRP A 54 -8.74 11.47 10.21
C TRP A 54 -10.14 11.90 9.74
N SER A 55 -11.18 11.56 10.52
CA SER A 55 -12.47 12.25 10.42
C SER A 55 -12.71 13.39 11.43
N TYR A 56 -13.01 14.57 10.89
CA TYR A 56 -13.52 15.71 11.66
C TYR A 56 -14.90 15.44 12.28
N LEU A 57 -15.69 14.54 11.69
CA LEU A 57 -16.98 14.13 12.25
C LEU A 57 -16.77 13.25 13.49
N TRP A 58 -17.50 13.55 14.56
CA TRP A 58 -17.30 12.92 15.87
C TRP A 58 -18.58 12.34 16.48
N PHE A 59 -19.74 12.86 16.08
CA PHE A 59 -21.06 12.44 16.59
C PHE A 59 -21.66 11.24 15.85
N THR A 60 -21.04 10.79 14.75
CA THR A 60 -21.47 9.63 13.96
C THR A 60 -20.32 8.63 13.80
N PRO A 61 -20.12 7.69 14.76
CA PRO A 61 -18.97 6.79 14.77
C PRO A 61 -18.74 6.02 13.46
N LYS A 62 -19.82 5.55 12.82
CA LYS A 62 -19.75 4.84 11.53
C LYS A 62 -19.25 5.73 10.39
N VAL A 63 -19.74 6.97 10.31
CA VAL A 63 -19.33 7.92 9.27
C VAL A 63 -17.89 8.35 9.51
N ALA A 64 -17.54 8.61 10.78
CA ALA A 64 -16.18 8.97 11.17
C ALA A 64 -15.18 7.84 10.83
N TYR A 65 -15.57 6.59 11.08
CA TYR A 65 -14.75 5.41 10.76
C TYR A 65 -14.49 5.34 9.26
N ASN A 66 -15.54 5.40 8.45
CA ASN A 66 -15.40 5.31 7.00
C ASN A 66 -14.57 6.46 6.43
N ASN A 67 -14.78 7.69 6.90
CA ASN A 67 -14.02 8.84 6.44
C ASN A 67 -12.53 8.71 6.78
N ALA A 68 -12.20 8.35 8.03
CA ALA A 68 -10.80 8.15 8.44
C ALA A 68 -10.15 7.00 7.68
N LEU A 69 -10.90 5.92 7.41
CA LEU A 69 -10.43 4.77 6.66
C LEU A 69 -10.16 5.12 5.19
N HIS A 70 -11.05 5.88 4.56
CA HIS A 70 -10.87 6.30 3.17
C HIS A 70 -9.66 7.24 3.03
N GLU A 71 -9.50 8.18 3.95
CA GLU A 71 -8.36 9.10 3.93
C GLU A 71 -7.02 8.38 4.11
N ILE A 72 -6.91 7.42 5.04
CA ILE A 72 -5.64 6.69 5.21
C ILE A 72 -5.31 5.82 3.98
N LEU A 73 -6.33 5.25 3.33
CA LEU A 73 -6.15 4.51 2.08
C LEU A 73 -5.72 5.42 0.93
N ASP A 74 -6.29 6.62 0.82
CA ASP A 74 -5.88 7.61 -0.16
C ASP A 74 -4.43 8.06 0.06
N ASN A 75 -4.05 8.35 1.30
CA ASN A 75 -2.70 8.75 1.67
C ASN A 75 -1.69 7.62 1.40
N ALA A 76 -2.05 6.36 1.69
CA ALA A 76 -1.25 5.20 1.32
C ALA A 76 -1.06 5.09 -0.20
N ALA A 77 -2.13 5.28 -0.96
CA ALA A 77 -2.07 5.18 -2.40
C ALA A 77 -1.31 6.34 -3.05
N GLU A 78 -1.36 7.54 -2.44
CA GLU A 78 -0.60 8.72 -2.87
C GLU A 78 0.91 8.52 -2.76
N VAL A 79 1.38 7.83 -1.72
CA VAL A 79 2.79 7.44 -1.60
C VAL A 79 3.16 6.22 -2.43
N GLY A 80 2.22 5.71 -3.26
CA GLY A 80 2.46 4.58 -4.15
C GLY A 80 2.40 3.22 -3.48
N ALA A 81 1.75 3.11 -2.32
CA ALA A 81 1.61 1.82 -1.65
C ALA A 81 0.64 0.90 -2.39
N THR A 82 0.93 -0.40 -2.25
CA THR A 82 0.05 -1.50 -2.68
C THR A 82 -0.66 -2.13 -1.49
N HIS A 83 -0.03 -2.07 -0.31
CA HIS A 83 -0.52 -2.67 0.91
C HIS A 83 -0.44 -1.65 2.05
N LEU A 84 -1.42 -1.69 2.96
CA LEU A 84 -1.50 -0.84 4.13
C LEU A 84 -1.81 -1.70 5.35
N PHE A 85 -0.93 -1.68 6.35
CA PHE A 85 -1.22 -2.20 7.66
C PHE A 85 -1.63 -1.05 8.59
N VAL A 86 -2.83 -1.12 9.16
CA VAL A 86 -3.28 -0.14 10.15
C VAL A 86 -2.88 -0.63 11.54
N ASN A 87 -1.82 -0.03 12.10
CA ASN A 87 -1.22 -0.49 13.36
C ASN A 87 -1.96 0.07 14.59
N LEU A 88 -2.47 1.29 14.48
CA LEU A 88 -3.13 1.99 15.58
C LEU A 88 -4.32 2.77 15.06
N GLY A 89 -5.39 2.81 15.85
CA GLY A 89 -6.44 3.76 15.58
C GLY A 89 -7.57 3.78 16.59
N ASN A 90 -8.35 4.85 16.47
CA ASN A 90 -9.72 4.89 16.93
C ASN A 90 -10.62 5.09 15.70
N TYR A 91 -11.93 4.91 15.86
CA TYR A 91 -12.89 5.09 14.77
C TYR A 91 -12.88 6.50 14.11
N ARG A 92 -12.00 7.42 14.54
CA ARG A 92 -11.83 8.74 13.92
C ARG A 92 -10.43 9.00 13.43
N ASN A 93 -9.43 8.23 13.84
CA ASN A 93 -8.03 8.46 13.53
C ASN A 93 -7.33 7.12 13.33
N PHE A 94 -6.75 6.92 12.17
CA PHE A 94 -5.91 5.77 11.88
C PHE A 94 -4.46 6.21 11.67
N ILE A 95 -3.55 5.35 12.08
CA ILE A 95 -2.13 5.39 11.76
C ILE A 95 -1.80 4.03 11.17
N GLY A 96 -0.98 4.03 10.13
CA GLY A 96 -0.60 2.80 9.46
C GLY A 96 0.70 2.90 8.70
N GLU A 97 1.16 1.75 8.26
CA GLU A 97 2.41 1.53 7.54
C GLU A 97 2.10 1.13 6.11
N ALA A 98 2.65 1.89 5.17
CA ALA A 98 2.38 1.74 3.75
C ALA A 98 3.54 1.01 3.07
N TYR A 99 3.21 -0.06 2.33
CA TYR A 99 4.18 -0.97 1.72
C TYR A 99 4.00 -1.05 0.19
N PHE A 100 5.13 -1.07 -0.53
CA PHE A 100 5.17 -1.42 -1.94
C PHE A 100 5.64 -2.87 -2.10
N CYS A 101 4.76 -3.72 -2.61
CA CYS A 101 5.04 -5.12 -2.83
C CYS A 101 5.30 -5.36 -4.32
N ALA A 102 6.54 -5.67 -4.62
CA ALA A 102 6.96 -6.15 -5.92
C ALA A 102 8.02 -7.23 -5.72
N ILE A 103 7.99 -8.24 -6.57
CA ILE A 103 8.89 -9.37 -6.55
C ILE A 103 9.74 -9.34 -7.81
N CYS A 104 11.02 -9.65 -7.67
CA CYS A 104 11.86 -9.95 -8.81
C CYS A 104 11.81 -11.45 -9.05
N GLN A 105 11.33 -11.89 -10.21
CA GLN A 105 11.39 -13.29 -10.63
C GLN A 105 12.62 -13.50 -11.49
N ARG A 106 13.46 -14.46 -11.14
CA ARG A 106 14.65 -14.85 -11.90
C ARG A 106 14.25 -15.55 -13.20
N SER A 107 15.20 -15.66 -14.12
CA SER A 107 15.04 -16.38 -15.40
C SER A 107 14.68 -17.87 -15.25
N ASP A 108 15.00 -18.47 -14.10
CA ASP A 108 14.63 -19.86 -13.75
C ASP A 108 13.20 -19.99 -13.16
N GLY A 109 12.45 -18.89 -13.10
CA GLY A 109 11.10 -18.83 -12.55
C GLY A 109 11.03 -18.73 -11.03
N ARG A 110 12.16 -18.83 -10.32
CA ARG A 110 12.22 -18.67 -8.85
C ARG A 110 12.29 -17.19 -8.47
N MET A 111 11.90 -16.87 -7.24
CA MET A 111 12.05 -15.51 -6.71
C MET A 111 13.53 -15.16 -6.50
N ASP A 112 13.89 -13.89 -6.71
CA ASP A 112 15.17 -13.37 -6.25
C ASP A 112 15.11 -13.20 -4.73
N ILE A 113 16.02 -13.90 -4.07
CA ILE A 113 16.24 -13.86 -2.63
C ILE A 113 17.68 -13.47 -2.38
N ASP A 114 17.97 -13.11 -1.13
CA ASP A 114 19.33 -12.87 -0.69
C ASP A 114 20.18 -14.13 -0.87
N ARG A 115 21.34 -13.96 -1.50
CA ARG A 115 22.25 -15.06 -1.84
C ARG A 115 23.65 -14.74 -1.37
N CYS A 116 24.40 -15.81 -1.14
CA CYS A 116 25.80 -15.76 -0.84
C CYS A 116 26.56 -16.44 -1.98
N GLN A 117 27.66 -15.84 -2.42
CA GLN A 117 28.48 -16.37 -3.50
C GLN A 117 29.88 -16.69 -3.00
N ASP A 118 30.31 -17.94 -3.20
CA ASP A 118 31.66 -18.35 -2.82
C ASP A 118 32.75 -17.81 -3.76
N ALA A 119 34.01 -17.96 -3.36
CA ALA A 119 35.17 -17.55 -4.17
C ALA A 119 35.26 -18.26 -5.54
N LYS A 120 34.50 -19.34 -5.75
CA LYS A 120 34.40 -20.08 -7.02
C LYS A 120 33.23 -19.61 -7.87
N GLY A 121 32.48 -18.61 -7.42
CA GLY A 121 31.33 -18.05 -8.12
C GLY A 121 30.02 -18.83 -7.91
N LYS A 122 29.98 -19.84 -7.04
CA LYS A 122 28.77 -20.62 -6.77
C LYS A 122 27.87 -19.87 -5.79
N SER A 123 26.64 -19.57 -6.21
CA SER A 123 25.63 -18.94 -5.34
C SER A 123 24.79 -19.97 -4.58
N PHE A 124 24.44 -19.66 -3.34
CA PHE A 124 23.49 -20.39 -2.51
C PHE A 124 22.62 -19.42 -1.70
N ASP A 125 21.44 -19.88 -1.31
CA ASP A 125 20.49 -19.10 -0.53
C ASP A 125 21.08 -18.84 0.87
N ALA A 126 21.00 -17.60 1.33
CA ALA A 126 21.76 -17.19 2.51
C ALA A 126 20.89 -17.10 3.78
N MET A 127 21.44 -17.52 4.92
CA MET A 127 20.77 -17.47 6.23
C MET A 127 20.82 -16.06 6.87
N SER A 128 21.92 -15.33 6.67
CA SER A 128 22.09 -13.92 7.04
C SER A 128 23.29 -13.31 6.27
N GLN A 129 23.35 -11.98 6.16
CA GLN A 129 24.50 -11.28 5.56
C GLN A 129 25.79 -11.55 6.35
N GLU A 130 25.69 -11.51 7.67
CA GLU A 130 26.79 -11.73 8.60
C GLU A 130 27.39 -13.12 8.42
N ASP A 131 26.57 -14.17 8.34
CA ASP A 131 27.05 -15.54 8.14
C ASP A 131 27.70 -15.76 6.77
N CYS A 132 27.24 -15.02 5.76
CA CYS A 132 27.83 -15.06 4.42
C CYS A 132 29.23 -14.45 4.44
N GLU A 133 29.34 -13.23 4.96
CA GLU A 133 30.59 -12.46 5.00
C GLU A 133 31.61 -13.09 5.95
N ALA A 134 31.17 -13.68 7.07
CA ALA A 134 32.05 -14.40 8.02
C ALA A 134 32.77 -15.59 7.38
N LYS A 135 32.24 -16.15 6.29
CA LYS A 135 32.86 -17.24 5.51
C LYS A 135 33.71 -16.72 4.34
N ASN A 136 34.02 -15.42 4.30
CA ASN A 136 34.72 -14.74 3.21
C ASN A 136 34.01 -14.89 1.84
N ASN A 137 32.69 -15.03 1.86
CA ASN A 137 31.87 -15.06 0.65
C ASN A 137 31.29 -13.67 0.35
N VAL A 138 30.83 -13.45 -0.87
CA VAL A 138 30.23 -12.19 -1.31
C VAL A 138 28.73 -12.24 -1.09
N TRP A 139 28.19 -11.27 -0.36
CA TRP A 139 26.75 -11.07 -0.21
C TRP A 139 26.15 -10.46 -1.48
N ILE A 140 25.10 -11.10 -1.99
CA ILE A 140 24.31 -10.62 -3.13
C ILE A 140 22.89 -10.36 -2.61
N PRO A 141 22.54 -9.10 -2.28
CA PRO A 141 21.23 -8.78 -1.76
C PRO A 141 20.16 -8.96 -2.83
N LYS A 142 18.94 -9.34 -2.47
CA LYS A 142 17.77 -9.37 -3.37
C LYS A 142 17.54 -8.01 -4.04
N ALA A 143 17.01 -8.03 -5.25
CA ALA A 143 16.64 -6.81 -5.96
C ALA A 143 15.51 -6.06 -5.20
N LYS A 144 15.73 -4.77 -4.93
CA LYS A 144 14.75 -3.92 -4.23
C LYS A 144 13.93 -3.06 -5.18
N ASP A 145 14.35 -2.99 -6.44
CA ASP A 145 13.72 -2.18 -7.48
C ASP A 145 13.81 -2.87 -8.85
N LYS A 146 13.05 -2.32 -9.80
CA LYS A 146 13.00 -2.84 -11.17
C LYS A 146 14.37 -2.85 -11.84
N ILE A 147 15.18 -1.81 -11.63
CA ILE A 147 16.48 -1.65 -12.31
C ILE A 147 17.44 -2.74 -11.85
N SER A 148 17.57 -2.94 -10.55
CA SER A 148 18.38 -3.99 -9.95
C SER A 148 17.88 -5.40 -10.30
N CYS A 149 16.57 -5.59 -10.46
CA CYS A 149 16.00 -6.85 -10.92
C CYS A 149 16.38 -7.17 -12.37
N GLU A 150 16.18 -6.20 -13.27
CA GLU A 150 16.51 -6.34 -14.70
C GLU A 150 18.02 -6.47 -14.91
N ALA A 151 18.85 -5.76 -14.13
CA ALA A 151 20.31 -5.90 -14.16
C ALA A 151 20.79 -7.31 -13.77
N LYS A 152 20.00 -8.04 -12.96
CA LYS A 152 20.24 -9.46 -12.64
C LYS A 152 19.65 -10.44 -13.66
N GLY A 153 19.03 -9.94 -14.73
CA GLY A 153 18.33 -10.76 -15.72
C GLY A 153 16.99 -11.31 -15.24
N GLY A 154 16.41 -10.72 -14.19
CA GLY A 154 15.08 -11.06 -13.69
C GLY A 154 13.97 -10.25 -14.37
N LYS A 155 12.73 -10.76 -14.26
CA LYS A 155 11.50 -10.06 -14.59
C LYS A 155 10.93 -9.43 -13.32
N TRP A 156 10.75 -8.11 -13.34
CA TRP A 156 10.07 -7.40 -12.26
C TRP A 156 8.56 -7.65 -12.34
N ILE A 157 8.01 -8.24 -11.30
CA ILE A 157 6.57 -8.49 -11.14
C ILE A 157 6.14 -7.67 -9.93
N SER A 158 5.68 -6.45 -10.17
CA SER A 158 4.80 -5.76 -9.21
C SER A 158 3.56 -6.61 -8.97
N ASP A 159 2.90 -6.49 -7.82
CA ASP A 159 1.57 -7.07 -7.62
C ASP A 159 0.63 -6.66 -8.77
N GLU A 160 0.48 -7.57 -9.75
CA GLU A 160 -0.15 -7.29 -11.05
C GLU A 160 -1.64 -7.05 -10.89
N ASP A 161 -2.31 -7.60 -9.88
CA ASP A 161 -3.73 -7.34 -9.61
C ASP A 161 -3.95 -5.89 -9.15
N THR A 162 -3.01 -5.36 -8.36
CA THR A 162 -3.01 -3.97 -7.92
C THR A 162 -2.66 -3.02 -9.09
N LEU A 163 -1.64 -3.36 -9.89
CA LEU A 163 -1.26 -2.54 -11.05
C LEU A 163 -2.26 -2.61 -12.20
N ARG A 164 -2.91 -3.75 -12.46
CA ARG A 164 -3.90 -3.89 -13.54
C ARG A 164 -5.09 -2.97 -13.29
N ARG A 165 -5.58 -2.94 -12.05
CA ARG A 165 -6.62 -1.96 -11.66
C ARG A 165 -6.10 -0.51 -11.81
N LEU A 166 -4.86 -0.20 -11.45
CA LEU A 166 -4.24 1.13 -11.69
C LEU A 166 -4.25 1.52 -13.19
N TYR A 167 -3.90 0.60 -14.09
CA TYR A 167 -3.88 0.84 -15.54
C TYR A 167 -5.30 0.97 -16.12
N GLU A 168 -6.24 0.09 -15.75
CA GLU A 168 -7.66 0.18 -16.18
C GLU A 168 -8.28 1.54 -15.79
N ILE A 169 -7.98 2.04 -14.59
CA ILE A 169 -8.46 3.35 -14.12
C ILE A 169 -7.84 4.50 -14.93
N THR A 170 -6.55 4.45 -15.22
CA THR A 170 -5.85 5.54 -15.93
C THR A 170 -6.23 5.60 -17.40
N ASP A 171 -6.50 4.47 -18.04
CA ASP A 171 -7.00 4.43 -19.42
C ASP A 171 -8.47 4.83 -19.54
N SER A 172 -9.31 4.49 -18.55
CA SER A 172 -10.72 4.95 -18.51
C SER A 172 -10.87 6.48 -18.43
N LYS A 173 -9.87 7.17 -17.86
CA LYS A 173 -9.82 8.64 -17.78
C LYS A 173 -9.31 9.31 -19.05
N LYS A 174 -8.58 8.59 -19.93
CA LYS A 174 -8.11 9.12 -21.22
C LYS A 174 -9.17 9.07 -22.32
N GLY A 175 -10.20 8.21 -22.19
CA GLY A 175 -11.29 8.06 -23.15
C GLY A 175 -12.48 9.02 -22.95
N LYS A 176 -12.41 9.96 -22.01
CA LYS A 176 -13.43 11.01 -21.78
C LYS A 176 -12.84 12.40 -22.07
N LYS A 177 -12.61 12.68 -23.35
CA LYS A 177 -12.47 14.05 -23.89
C LYS A 177 -13.34 14.19 -25.11
#